data_AF-A0A4Y9IXB4-F1
#
_entry.id   AF-A0A4Y9IXB4-F1
#
_cell.length_a   1.000
_cell.length_b   1.000
_cell.length_c   1.000
_cell.angle_alpha   90.00
_cell.angle_beta   90.00
_cell.angle_gamma   90.00
#
_symmetry.space_group_name_H-M   'P 1'
#
loop_
_entity.id
_entity.type
_entity.pdbx_description
1 polymer ?
#
loop_
_entity_poly.entity_id
_entity_poly.type
_entity_poly.pdbx_seq_one_letter_code
_entity_poly.pdbx_strand_id
1 'polypeptide(L)' 'MPKPLCTAAHCLIYRLRKKGIRVNTKERVIFLPYGERVEDYVQIVRLQREFYLNVQFIIT' A
#
# COMPACT_ATOMS: atom_id res chain seq x y z
N MET A 1 7.30 -15.49 7.51
CA MET A 1 6.83 -14.39 8.38
C MET A 1 6.81 -13.10 7.58
N PRO A 2 5.80 -12.24 7.76
CA PRO A 2 5.76 -10.96 7.07
C PRO A 2 6.94 -10.09 7.49
N LYS A 3 7.68 -9.56 6.51
CA LYS A 3 8.84 -8.71 6.77
C LYS A 3 8.43 -7.50 7.63
N PRO A 4 9.25 -7.10 8.60
CA PRO A 4 9.00 -5.86 9.33
C PRO A 4 9.02 -4.67 8.37
N LEU A 5 8.19 -3.67 8.67
CA LEU A 5 8.20 -2.40 7.95
C LEU A 5 9.54 -1.72 8.21
N CYS A 6 10.41 -1.71 7.20
CA CYS A 6 11.71 -1.05 7.25
C CYS A 6 11.66 0.31 6.54
N THR A 7 12.79 1.01 6.49
CA THR A 7 12.93 2.30 5.81
C THR A 7 12.46 2.26 4.35
N ALA A 8 12.72 1.15 3.63
CA ALA A 8 12.25 0.99 2.25
C ALA A 8 10.71 0.96 2.16
N ALA A 9 10.03 0.27 3.08
CA ALA A 9 8.57 0.28 3.14
C ALA A 9 8.03 1.68 3.42
N HIS A 10 8.66 2.41 4.35
CA HIS A 10 8.27 3.79 4.66
C HIS A 10 8.38 4.71 3.45
N CYS A 11 9.42 4.58 2.62
CA CYS A 11 9.52 5.34 1.37
C CYS A 11 8.41 5.00 0.37
N LEU A 12 8.03 3.73 0.24
CA LEU A 12 6.93 3.30 -0.65
C LEU A 12 5.58 3.87 -0.16
N ILE A 13 5.31 3.76 1.14
CA ILE A 13 4.10 4.27 1.78
C ILE A 13 4.01 5.80 1.64
N TYR A 14 5.13 6.49 1.84
CA TYR A 14 5.18 7.95 1.68
C TYR A 14 4.82 8.38 0.26
N ARG A 15 5.35 7.68 -0.76
CA ARG A 15 5.01 7.95 -2.17
C ARG A 15 3.53 7.68 -2.47
N LEU A 16 2.94 6.65 -1.87
CA LEU A 16 1.49 6.38 -2.00
C LEU A 16 0.64 7.47 -1.37
N ARG A 17 1.00 7.92 -0.16
CA ARG A 17 0.29 9.02 0.52
C ARG A 17 0.33 10.32 -0.27
N LYS A 18 1.45 10.60 -0.95
CA LYS A 18 1.53 11.76 -1.89
C LYS A 18 0.58 11.66 -3.07
N LYS A 19 0.19 10.45 -3.48
CA LYS A 19 -0.81 10.21 -4.53
C LYS A 19 -2.25 10.20 -3.98
N GLY A 20 -2.46 10.51 -2.69
CA GLY A 20 -3.78 10.46 -2.07
C GLY A 20 -4.21 9.06 -1.61
N ILE A 21 -3.38 8.03 -1.79
CA ILE A 21 -3.69 6.67 -1.35
C ILE A 21 -3.47 6.55 0.16
N ARG A 22 -4.52 6.14 0.88
CA ARG A 22 -4.47 5.93 2.32
C ARG A 22 -3.85 4.57 2.63
N VAL A 23 -2.92 4.54 3.59
CA VAL A 23 -2.27 3.31 4.04
C VAL A 23 -2.27 3.24 5.57
N ASN A 24 -2.89 2.19 6.12
CA ASN A 24 -2.83 1.83 7.53
C ASN A 24 -1.75 0.77 7.76
N THR A 25 -0.65 1.18 8.38
CA THR A 25 0.49 0.30 8.67
C THR A 25 0.25 -0.62 9.85
N LYS A 26 -0.65 -0.27 10.78
CA LYS A 26 -1.00 -1.11 11.95
C LYS A 26 -1.79 -2.34 11.51
N GLU A 27 -2.80 -2.13 10.68
CA GLU A 27 -3.64 -3.20 10.11
C GLU A 27 -3.02 -3.82 8.85
N ARG A 28 -1.95 -3.21 8.32
CA ARG A 28 -1.30 -3.57 7.06
C ARG A 28 -2.28 -3.55 5.87
N VAL A 29 -3.08 -2.50 5.77
CA VAL A 29 -4.07 -2.32 4.70
C VAL A 29 -3.78 -1.05 3.90
N ILE A 30 -3.83 -1.17 2.58
CA ILE A 30 -3.81 -0.08 1.62
C ILE A 30 -5.24 0.10 1.11
N PHE A 31 -5.77 1.30 1.23
CA PHE A 31 -7.12 1.64 0.75
C PHE A 31 -7.01 2.26 -0.64
N LEU A 32 -7.39 1.49 -1.65
CA LEU A 32 -7.37 1.89 -3.05
C LEU A 32 -8.80 2.21 -3.51
N PRO A 33 -9.08 3.31 -4.21
CA PRO A 33 -10.41 3.55 -4.76
C PRO A 33 -10.82 2.44 -5.74
N TYR A 34 -12.10 2.05 -5.73
CA TYR A 34 -12.62 0.93 -6.55
C TYR A 34 -12.38 1.09 -8.06
N GLY A 35 -12.26 2.33 -8.56
CA GLY A 35 -11.99 2.62 -9.97
C GLY A 35 -10.53 2.50 -10.40
N GLU A 36 -9.61 2.28 -9.46
CA GLU A 36 -8.17 2.25 -9.74
C GLU A 36 -7.61 0.84 -9.70
N ARG A 37 -6.53 0.60 -10.45
CA ARG A 37 -5.91 -0.73 -10.52
C ARG A 37 -4.63 -0.75 -9.69
N VAL A 38 -4.39 -1.87 -9.02
CA VAL A 38 -3.18 -2.10 -8.25
C VAL A 38 -1.93 -1.99 -9.14
N GLU A 39 -2.04 -2.45 -10.39
CA GLU A 39 -0.96 -2.40 -11.39
C GLU A 39 -0.47 -0.97 -11.68
N ASP A 40 -1.33 0.04 -11.54
CA ASP A 40 -0.97 1.45 -11.78
C ASP A 40 -0.03 2.00 -10.68
N TYR A 41 0.11 1.26 -9.57
CA TYR A 41 0.90 1.62 -8.42
C TYR A 41 1.93 0.54 -8.09
N VAL A 42 3.12 0.68 -8.69
CA VAL A 42 4.28 -0.20 -8.38
C VAL A 42 4.58 -0.28 -6.88
N GLN A 43 4.28 0.78 -6.11
CA GLN A 43 4.45 0.80 -4.67
C GLN A 43 3.51 -0.18 -3.96
N ILE A 44 2.26 -0.31 -4.42
CA ILE A 44 1.29 -1.25 -3.85
C ILE A 44 1.74 -2.68 -4.13
N VAL A 45 2.11 -3.00 -5.38
CA VAL A 45 2.61 -4.33 -5.76
C VAL A 45 3.80 -4.74 -4.89
N ARG A 46 4.76 -3.83 -4.67
CA ARG A 46 5.92 -4.08 -3.80
C ARG A 46 5.52 -4.24 -2.34
N LEU A 47 4.60 -3.42 -1.83
CA LEU A 47 4.11 -3.55 -0.45
C LEU A 47 3.35 -4.86 -0.21
N GLN A 48 2.59 -5.35 -1.19
CA GLN A 48 1.95 -6.66 -1.11
C GLN A 48 2.98 -7.80 -1.12
N ARG A 49 3.91 -7.79 -2.08
CA ARG A 49 4.88 -8.89 -2.27
C ARG A 49 5.97 -8.93 -1.20
N GLU A 50 6.54 -7.79 -0.84
CA GLU A 50 7.70 -7.71 0.06
C GLU A 50 7.29 -7.60 1.53
N PHE A 51 6.17 -6.92 1.82
CA PHE A 51 5.77 -6.53 3.18
C PHE A 51 4.42 -7.10 3.61
N TYR A 52 3.74 -7.86 2.75
CA TYR A 52 2.45 -8.52 3.03
C TYR A 52 1.37 -7.53 3.51
N LEU A 53 1.30 -6.36 2.89
CA LEU A 53 0.14 -5.49 3.05
C LEU A 53 -1.01 -6.01 2.18
N ASN A 54 -2.23 -5.91 2.69
CA ASN A 54 -3.45 -6.20 1.95
C ASN A 54 -3.95 -4.94 1.24
N VAL A 55 -4.63 -5.14 0.11
CA VAL A 55 -5.31 -4.05 -0.60
C VAL A 55 -6.81 -4.22 -0.37
N GLN A 56 -7.45 -3.14 0.05
CA GLN A 56 -8.89 -3.07 0.22
C GLN A 56 -9.41 -1.97 -0.70
N PHE A 57 -10.34 -2.35 -1.58
CA PHE A 57 -11.02 -1.40 -2.43
C PHE A 57 -12.07 -0.64 -1.62
N ILE A 58 -12.06 0.69 -1.72
CA ILE A 58 -13.04 1.57 -1.08
C ILE A 58 -13.87 2.30 -2.13
N ILE A 59 -15.16 2.44 -1.85
CA ILE A 59 -16.04 3.35 -2.58
C ILE A 59 -15.87 4.71 -1.89
N THR A 60 -15.42 5.71 -2.64
CA THR A 60 -15.22 7.09 -2.15
C THR A 60 -16.36 7.95 -2.65
#